data_AF-A0A2E2J2G6-F1
#
_entry.id   AF-A0A2E2J2G6-F1
#
_cell.length_a   1.000
_cell.length_b   1.000
_cell.length_c   1.000
_cell.angle_alpha   90.00
_cell.angle_beta   90.00
_cell.angle_gamma   90.00
#
_symmetry.space_group_name_H-M   'P 1'
#
loop_
_entity.id
_entity.type
_entity.pdbx_description
1 polymer ?
#
loop_
_entity_poly.entity_id
_entity_poly.type
_entity_poly.pdbx_seq_one_letter_code
_entity_poly.pdbx_strand_id
1 'polypeptide(L)'
;METEKKLFTVSIYTENNVGLLNRISAIFQRRHINIESINSSVSEIDHVSRWTIVVEISEAQMRKIIGQIEKQVEVIKAYYHTDEETIYQESCLFKIKSDLLFEERQIQNIIKESNARIVTVNREFFVLEKSGRKSEVELLHRELKPFGIMQFVRSGRIAVTKDEMKITQLLESFASA
;
A
#
# COMPACT_ATOMS: atom_id res chain seq x y z
N MET A 1 -14.99 -20.74 18.17
CA MET A 1 -13.73 -20.70 17.40
C MET A 1 -13.58 -19.29 16.87
N GLU A 2 -12.67 -18.50 17.44
CA GLU A 2 -12.35 -17.18 16.85
C GLU A 2 -11.88 -17.41 15.42
N THR A 3 -12.51 -16.73 14.47
CA THR A 3 -12.10 -16.82 13.07
C THR A 3 -10.78 -16.08 12.92
N GLU A 4 -9.72 -16.81 12.59
CA GLU A 4 -8.38 -16.25 12.38
C GLU A 4 -8.45 -15.05 11.43
N LYS A 5 -7.93 -13.91 11.88
CA LYS A 5 -7.79 -12.73 11.05
C LYS A 5 -6.51 -12.83 10.26
N LYS A 6 -6.57 -12.39 8.99
CA LYS A 6 -5.42 -12.33 8.09
C LYS A 6 -5.39 -10.96 7.44
N LEU A 7 -4.19 -10.55 7.05
CA LEU A 7 -3.99 -9.35 6.25
C LEU A 7 -4.34 -9.68 4.79
N PHE A 8 -5.31 -8.97 4.23
CA PHE A 8 -5.72 -9.11 2.84
C PHE A 8 -5.36 -7.85 2.06
N THR A 9 -4.80 -8.06 0.86
CA THR A 9 -4.60 -7.04 -0.16
C THR A 9 -5.74 -7.13 -1.17
N VAL A 10 -6.60 -6.13 -1.17
CA VAL A 10 -7.76 -6.01 -2.06
C VAL A 10 -7.38 -5.16 -3.26
N SER A 11 -7.50 -5.72 -4.46
CA SER A 11 -7.36 -4.99 -5.73
C SER A 11 -8.73 -4.72 -6.33
N ILE A 12 -9.04 -3.46 -6.64
CA ILE A 12 -10.33 -3.06 -7.21
C ILE A 12 -10.07 -2.34 -8.54
N TYR A 13 -10.64 -2.87 -9.62
CA TYR A 13 -10.60 -2.27 -10.95
C TYR A 13 -11.87 -1.50 -11.20
N THR A 14 -11.72 -0.25 -11.64
CA THR A 14 -12.80 0.74 -11.63
C THR A 14 -12.75 1.62 -12.86
N GLU A 15 -13.92 2.04 -13.34
CA GLU A 15 -14.09 3.13 -14.30
C GLU A 15 -14.68 4.33 -13.56
N ASN A 16 -14.23 5.55 -13.83
CA ASN A 16 -14.80 6.78 -13.24
C ASN A 16 -14.88 6.78 -11.68
N ASN A 17 -13.91 7.42 -11.03
CA ASN A 17 -13.77 7.36 -9.56
C ASN A 17 -14.65 8.36 -8.77
N VAL A 18 -15.54 9.12 -9.41
CA VAL A 18 -16.26 10.22 -8.75
C VAL A 18 -17.19 9.69 -7.65
N GLY A 19 -16.93 10.10 -6.40
CA GLY A 19 -17.69 9.68 -5.23
C GLY A 19 -17.45 8.22 -4.78
N LEU A 20 -16.66 7.44 -5.54
CA LEU A 20 -16.40 6.03 -5.24
C LEU A 20 -15.62 5.86 -3.93
N LEU A 21 -14.66 6.73 -3.64
CA LEU A 21 -13.89 6.73 -2.38
C LEU A 21 -14.82 6.65 -1.17
N ASN A 22 -15.79 7.56 -1.09
CA ASN A 22 -16.71 7.66 0.04
C ASN A 22 -17.56 6.41 0.19
N ARG A 23 -18.04 5.84 -0.92
CA ARG A 23 -18.86 4.62 -0.90
C ARG A 23 -18.05 3.40 -0.45
N ILE A 24 -16.83 3.24 -0.96
CA ILE A 24 -15.92 2.17 -0.57
C ILE A 24 -15.54 2.31 0.91
N SER A 25 -15.14 3.49 1.37
CA SER A 25 -14.83 3.75 2.79
C SER A 25 -16.03 3.43 3.70
N ALA A 26 -17.25 3.78 3.29
CA ALA A 26 -18.47 3.48 4.06
C ALA A 26 -18.79 1.97 4.17
N ILE A 27 -18.32 1.12 3.23
CA ILE A 27 -18.47 -0.34 3.32
C ILE A 27 -17.66 -0.88 4.52
N PHE A 28 -16.43 -0.40 4.68
CA PHE A 28 -15.55 -0.79 5.80
C PHE A 28 -15.99 -0.16 7.12
N GLN A 29 -16.30 1.14 7.12
CA GLN A 29 -16.70 1.88 8.32
C GLN A 29 -17.95 1.28 8.99
N ARG A 30 -19.01 0.97 8.21
CA ARG A 30 -20.25 0.37 8.75
C ARG A 30 -20.02 -0.99 9.44
N ARG A 31 -18.92 -1.66 9.13
CA ARG A 31 -18.53 -2.95 9.69
C ARG A 31 -17.46 -2.83 10.78
N HIS A 32 -17.09 -1.62 11.16
CA HIS A 32 -16.04 -1.34 12.15
C HIS A 32 -14.70 -1.98 11.78
N ILE A 33 -14.36 -1.94 10.48
CA ILE A 33 -13.12 -2.50 9.93
C ILE A 33 -12.15 -1.34 9.68
N ASN A 34 -10.95 -1.45 10.24
CA ASN A 34 -9.86 -0.52 9.97
C ASN A 34 -9.25 -0.78 8.59
N ILE A 35 -8.97 0.29 7.85
CA ILE A 35 -8.19 0.23 6.62
C ILE A 35 -6.74 0.51 6.99
N GLU A 36 -5.87 -0.47 6.78
CA GLU A 36 -4.44 -0.38 7.09
C GLU A 36 -3.71 0.50 6.08
N SER A 37 -4.07 0.38 4.80
CA SER A 37 -3.58 1.27 3.75
C SER A 37 -4.54 1.32 2.57
N ILE A 38 -4.48 2.43 1.84
CA ILE A 38 -5.22 2.63 0.60
C ILE A 38 -4.31 3.34 -0.41
N ASN A 39 -4.37 2.88 -1.65
CA ASN A 39 -3.71 3.50 -2.80
C ASN A 39 -4.66 3.44 -4.00
N SER A 40 -4.59 4.46 -4.86
CA SER A 40 -5.24 4.46 -6.17
C SER A 40 -4.21 4.87 -7.22
N SER A 41 -4.22 4.18 -8.35
CA SER A 41 -3.31 4.41 -9.46
C SER A 41 -3.97 4.01 -10.78
N VAL A 42 -3.35 4.38 -11.90
CA VAL A 42 -3.72 3.85 -13.21
C VAL A 42 -3.45 2.35 -13.26
N SER A 43 -4.28 1.59 -13.98
CA SER A 43 -3.99 0.19 -14.27
C SER A 43 -3.22 0.06 -15.60
N GLU A 44 -2.92 -1.18 -15.96
CA GLU A 44 -2.38 -1.60 -17.24
C GLU A 44 -3.40 -1.52 -18.40
N ILE A 45 -4.64 -1.12 -18.14
CA ILE A 45 -5.72 -0.98 -19.12
C ILE A 45 -6.13 0.49 -19.20
N ASP A 46 -6.24 1.00 -20.43
CA ASP A 46 -6.64 2.37 -20.67
C ASP A 46 -7.99 2.70 -20.03
N HIS A 47 -8.07 3.90 -19.43
CA HIS A 47 -9.25 4.42 -18.73
C HIS A 47 -9.69 3.64 -17.48
N VAL A 48 -8.98 2.58 -17.08
CA VAL A 48 -9.25 1.83 -15.87
C VAL A 48 -8.29 2.26 -14.75
N SER A 49 -8.84 2.49 -13.56
CA SER A 49 -8.06 2.74 -12.35
C SER A 49 -8.00 1.49 -11.48
N ARG A 50 -6.85 1.26 -10.85
CA ARG A 50 -6.64 0.19 -9.89
C ARG A 50 -6.45 0.77 -8.49
N TRP A 51 -7.28 0.30 -7.57
CA TRP A 51 -7.18 0.59 -6.16
C TRP A 51 -6.57 -0.59 -5.43
N THR A 52 -5.71 -0.31 -4.46
CA THR A 52 -5.15 -1.29 -3.53
C THR A 52 -5.56 -0.91 -2.11
N ILE A 53 -6.29 -1.79 -1.42
CA ILE A 53 -6.73 -1.59 -0.04
C ILE A 53 -6.21 -2.74 0.81
N VAL A 54 -5.63 -2.44 1.96
CA VAL A 54 -5.16 -3.45 2.91
C VAL A 54 -6.04 -3.44 4.15
N VAL A 55 -6.52 -4.61 4.56
CA VAL A 55 -7.37 -4.79 5.76
C VAL A 55 -7.01 -6.08 6.49
N GLU A 56 -7.15 -6.06 7.82
CA GLU A 56 -6.95 -7.25 8.66
C GLU A 56 -8.29 -7.77 9.19
N ILE A 57 -8.81 -8.84 8.60
CA ILE A 57 -10.13 -9.40 8.91
C ILE A 57 -10.19 -10.91 8.71
N SER A 58 -11.29 -11.54 9.11
CA SER A 58 -11.55 -12.93 8.73
C SER A 58 -11.87 -13.06 7.23
N GLU A 59 -11.50 -14.20 6.64
CA GLU A 59 -11.78 -14.47 5.23
C GLU A 59 -13.30 -14.45 4.92
N ALA A 60 -14.13 -14.89 5.87
CA ALA A 60 -15.58 -14.83 5.74
C ALA A 60 -16.11 -13.39 5.65
N GLN A 61 -15.51 -12.44 6.38
CA GLN A 61 -15.80 -11.02 6.24
C GLN A 61 -15.28 -10.47 4.92
N MET A 62 -14.07 -10.88 4.49
CA MET A 62 -13.47 -10.43 3.24
C MET A 62 -14.36 -10.78 2.03
N ARG A 63 -14.82 -12.03 1.94
CA ARG A 63 -15.78 -12.46 0.89
C ARG A 63 -17.03 -11.58 0.85
N LYS A 64 -17.61 -11.26 2.02
CA LYS A 64 -18.80 -10.40 2.11
C LYS A 64 -18.51 -8.97 1.65
N ILE A 65 -17.33 -8.43 1.95
CA ILE A 65 -16.92 -7.08 1.55
C ILE A 65 -16.69 -7.00 0.05
N ILE A 66 -16.01 -7.97 -0.53
CA ILE A 66 -15.77 -8.03 -1.98
C ILE A 66 -17.09 -8.00 -2.74
N GLY A 67 -18.06 -8.84 -2.35
CA GLY A 67 -19.39 -8.82 -2.95
C GLY A 67 -20.20 -7.53 -2.73
N GLN A 68 -19.78 -6.62 -1.85
CA GLN A 68 -20.39 -5.29 -1.69
C GLN A 68 -19.66 -4.22 -2.51
N ILE A 69 -18.35 -4.37 -2.66
CA ILE A 69 -17.51 -3.56 -3.53
C ILE A 69 -17.93 -3.79 -4.98
N GLU A 70 -18.09 -5.04 -5.41
CA GLU A 70 -18.53 -5.38 -6.78
C GLU A 70 -19.97 -4.96 -7.11
N LYS A 71 -20.75 -4.50 -6.12
CA LYS A 71 -22.09 -3.92 -6.35
C LYS A 71 -22.05 -2.42 -6.66
N GLN A 72 -20.90 -1.78 -6.53
CA GLN A 72 -20.75 -0.39 -6.95
C GLN A 72 -20.73 -0.34 -8.47
N VAL A 73 -21.49 0.58 -9.06
CA VAL A 73 -21.67 0.68 -10.51
C VAL A 73 -20.33 0.88 -11.24
N GLU A 74 -19.43 1.63 -10.63
CA GLU A 74 -18.12 1.98 -11.16
C GLU A 74 -17.06 0.89 -10.99
N VAL A 75 -17.36 -0.16 -10.23
CA VAL A 75 -16.43 -1.27 -10.00
C VAL A 75 -16.62 -2.32 -11.08
N ILE A 76 -15.60 -2.49 -11.91
CA ILE A 76 -15.56 -3.55 -12.92
C ILE A 76 -15.37 -4.90 -12.23
N LYS A 77 -14.37 -4.98 -11.33
CA LYS A 77 -14.06 -6.22 -10.61
C LYS A 77 -13.23 -5.97 -9.36
N ALA A 78 -13.41 -6.80 -8.34
CA ALA A 78 -12.58 -6.78 -7.14
C ALA A 78 -12.01 -8.16 -6.81
N TYR A 79 -10.76 -8.17 -6.38
CA TYR A 79 -10.01 -9.36 -5.99
C TYR A 79 -9.41 -9.16 -4.60
N TYR A 80 -9.17 -10.23 -3.87
CA TYR A 80 -8.43 -10.19 -2.61
C TYR A 80 -7.40 -11.31 -2.58
N HIS A 81 -6.23 -11.02 -2.00
CA HIS A 81 -5.12 -11.95 -1.91
C HIS A 81 -4.45 -11.82 -0.53
N THR A 82 -3.82 -12.87 -0.06
CA THR A 82 -2.94 -12.82 1.12
C THR A 82 -1.56 -12.26 0.75
N ASP A 83 -0.74 -12.00 1.76
CA ASP A 83 0.65 -11.57 1.56
C ASP A 83 1.49 -12.64 0.86
N GLU A 84 1.16 -13.94 1.01
CA GLU A 84 1.86 -15.04 0.34
C GLU A 84 1.55 -15.14 -1.15
N GLU A 85 0.39 -14.66 -1.58
CA GLU A 85 -0.07 -14.67 -2.98
C GLU A 85 0.42 -13.44 -3.77
N THR A 86 1.03 -12.46 -3.08
CA THR A 86 1.42 -11.18 -3.67
C THR A 86 2.90 -10.88 -3.55
N ILE A 87 3.39 -10.03 -4.45
CA ILE A 87 4.63 -9.28 -4.32
C ILE A 87 4.21 -7.84 -4.06
N TYR A 88 4.56 -7.31 -2.88
CA TYR A 88 4.15 -5.97 -2.47
C TYR A 88 5.31 -5.17 -1.90
N GLN A 89 5.18 -3.85 -2.01
CA GLN A 89 6.11 -2.87 -1.45
C GLN A 89 5.37 -1.62 -0.96
N GLU A 90 6.03 -0.89 -0.07
CA GLU A 90 5.68 0.47 0.35
C GLU A 90 6.91 1.36 0.09
N SER A 91 6.68 2.63 -0.24
CA SER A 91 7.74 3.63 -0.42
C SER A 91 7.64 4.69 0.69
N CYS A 92 8.79 5.08 1.24
CA CYS A 92 8.88 5.96 2.40
C CYS A 92 9.90 7.07 2.22
N LEU A 93 9.64 8.21 2.85
CA LEU A 93 10.60 9.29 2.99
C LEU A 93 10.86 9.58 4.47
N PHE A 94 12.15 9.74 4.81
CA PHE A 94 12.62 10.12 6.15
C PHE A 94 13.41 11.42 6.04
N LYS A 95 12.92 12.49 6.67
CA LYS A 95 13.63 13.76 6.79
C LYS A 95 14.37 13.80 8.12
N ILE A 96 15.68 14.07 8.09
CA ILE A 96 16.57 14.01 9.25
C ILE A 96 17.50 15.23 9.21
N LYS A 97 17.96 15.69 10.38
CA LYS A 97 18.87 16.84 10.50
C LYS A 97 20.21 16.55 9.81
N SER A 98 20.72 17.51 9.05
CA SER A 98 21.94 17.34 8.23
C SER A 98 23.21 17.07 9.02
N ASP A 99 23.39 17.69 10.19
CA ASP A 99 24.60 17.50 11.01
C ASP A 99 24.86 16.01 11.29
N LEU A 100 23.77 15.25 11.52
CA LEU A 100 23.84 13.82 11.83
C LEU A 100 24.37 12.99 10.65
N LEU A 101 24.19 13.43 9.40
CA LEU A 101 24.74 12.70 8.26
C LEU A 101 26.27 12.68 8.27
N PHE A 102 26.89 13.75 8.79
CA PHE A 102 28.35 13.93 8.77
C PHE A 102 29.00 13.57 10.11
N GLU A 103 28.30 13.82 11.22
CA GLU A 103 28.82 13.64 12.58
C GLU A 103 28.51 12.24 13.14
N GLU A 104 27.39 11.61 12.73
CA GLU A 104 26.94 10.33 13.30
C GLU A 104 27.26 9.12 12.41
N ARG A 105 28.36 8.43 12.71
CA ARG A 105 28.78 7.22 11.98
C ARG A 105 27.72 6.11 11.99
N GLN A 106 26.93 6.00 13.05
CA GLN A 106 25.87 4.99 13.13
C GLN A 106 24.78 5.23 12.08
N ILE A 107 24.41 6.49 11.80
CA ILE A 107 23.45 6.81 10.74
C ILE A 107 24.01 6.41 9.38
N GLN A 108 25.29 6.67 9.12
CA GLN A 108 25.92 6.29 7.85
C GLN A 108 25.89 4.76 7.64
N ASN A 109 26.11 3.98 8.70
CA ASN A 109 26.00 2.52 8.65
C ASN A 109 24.55 2.07 8.39
N ILE A 110 23.57 2.64 9.10
CA ILE A 110 22.14 2.33 8.91
C ILE A 110 21.73 2.62 7.45
N ILE A 111 22.12 3.77 6.90
CA ILE A 111 21.82 4.12 5.50
C ILE A 111 22.43 3.09 4.55
N LYS A 112 23.69 2.70 4.78
CA LYS A 112 24.41 1.73 3.94
C LYS A 112 23.79 0.33 3.98
N GLU A 113 23.33 -0.12 5.14
CA GLU A 113 22.76 -1.46 5.35
C GLU A 113 21.28 -1.55 4.95
N SER A 114 20.56 -0.44 5.00
CA SER A 114 19.12 -0.40 4.75
C SER A 114 18.72 -0.36 3.28
N ASN A 115 19.67 -0.29 2.33
CA ASN A 115 19.40 -0.03 0.91
C ASN A 115 18.55 1.23 0.68
N ALA A 116 18.63 2.21 1.60
CA ALA A 116 17.97 3.49 1.43
C ALA A 116 18.79 4.42 0.53
N ARG A 117 18.11 5.28 -0.22
CA ARG A 117 18.72 6.26 -1.12
C ARG A 117 18.61 7.65 -0.52
N ILE A 118 19.71 8.42 -0.52
CA ILE A 118 19.64 9.85 -0.24
C ILE A 118 19.00 10.56 -1.45
N VAL A 119 17.86 11.22 -1.24
CA VAL A 119 17.15 11.99 -2.26
C VAL A 119 17.72 13.39 -2.39
N THR A 120 18.00 14.03 -1.25
CA THR A 120 18.56 15.39 -1.20
C THR A 120 19.27 15.64 0.11
N VAL A 121 20.21 16.58 0.10
CA VAL A 121 20.94 17.08 1.27
C VAL A 121 21.02 18.60 1.15
N ASN A 122 20.68 19.32 2.21
CA ASN A 122 20.99 20.73 2.34
C ASN A 122 21.61 21.01 3.72
N ARG A 123 21.74 22.27 4.13
CA ARG A 123 22.37 22.63 5.40
C ARG A 123 21.55 22.27 6.64
N GLU A 124 20.23 22.13 6.50
CA GLU A 124 19.32 21.90 7.62
C GLU A 124 18.92 20.43 7.74
N PHE A 125 18.67 19.78 6.60
CA PHE A 125 18.20 18.41 6.55
C PHE A 125 18.69 17.63 5.32
N PHE A 126 18.65 16.31 5.45
CA PHE A 126 18.67 15.38 4.33
C PHE A 126 17.42 14.52 4.32
N VAL A 127 17.10 13.95 3.15
CA VAL A 127 15.96 13.06 2.97
C VAL A 127 16.46 11.71 2.46
N LEU A 128 16.05 10.64 3.14
CA LEU A 128 16.19 9.27 2.69
C LEU A 128 14.90 8.78 2.06
N GLU A 129 15.01 8.04 0.96
CA GLU A 129 13.95 7.22 0.38
C GLU A 129 14.26 5.75 0.62
N LYS A 130 13.23 4.98 1.00
CA LYS A 130 13.30 3.52 1.07
C LYS A 130 12.02 2.93 0.50
N SER A 131 12.18 2.02 -0.44
CA SER A 131 11.11 1.14 -0.91
C SER A 131 11.37 -0.30 -0.49
N GLY A 132 10.35 -1.02 -0.02
CA GLY A 132 10.49 -2.42 0.39
C GLY A 132 9.25 -2.97 1.11
N ARG A 133 9.39 -4.14 1.73
CA ARG A 133 8.33 -4.72 2.56
C ARG A 133 8.10 -3.87 3.81
N LYS A 134 6.88 -3.96 4.38
CA LYS A 134 6.49 -3.26 5.61
C LYS A 134 7.51 -3.48 6.74
N SER A 135 7.99 -4.70 6.92
CA SER A 135 8.98 -5.05 7.95
C SER A 135 10.34 -4.35 7.75
N GLU A 136 10.81 -4.20 6.51
CA GLU A 136 12.07 -3.51 6.20
C GLU A 136 11.95 -2.00 6.46
N VAL A 137 10.82 -1.41 6.06
CA VAL A 137 10.51 0.00 6.31
C VAL A 137 10.42 0.28 7.82
N GLU A 138 9.72 -0.57 8.57
CA GLU A 138 9.56 -0.42 10.01
C GLU A 138 10.87 -0.63 10.77
N LEU A 139 11.75 -1.50 10.27
CA LEU A 139 13.11 -1.65 10.79
C LEU A 139 13.90 -0.33 10.64
N LEU A 140 13.97 0.23 9.43
CA LEU A 140 14.67 1.48 9.18
C LEU A 140 14.09 2.63 10.01
N HIS A 141 12.76 2.74 10.09
CA HIS A 141 12.11 3.74 10.95
C HIS A 141 12.53 3.59 12.41
N ARG A 142 12.57 2.37 12.94
CA ARG A 142 12.99 2.09 14.32
C ARG A 142 14.45 2.42 14.56
N GLU A 143 15.33 2.15 13.61
CA GLU A 143 16.76 2.44 13.71
C GLU A 143 17.08 3.94 13.64
N LEU A 144 16.29 4.70 12.86
CA LEU A 144 16.46 6.16 12.73
C LEU A 144 15.78 6.94 13.86
N LYS A 145 14.76 6.35 14.52
CA LYS A 145 13.98 7.00 15.59
C LYS A 145 14.85 7.61 16.72
N PRO A 146 15.90 6.94 17.25
CA PRO A 146 16.75 7.50 18.30
C PRO A 146 17.49 8.78 17.92
N PHE A 147 17.75 9.00 16.63
CA PHE A 147 18.45 10.18 16.11
C PHE A 147 17.54 11.39 15.89
N GLY A 148 16.23 11.20 16.01
CA GLY A 148 15.23 12.22 15.71
C GLY A 148 14.89 12.28 14.22
N ILE A 149 13.75 11.69 13.86
CA ILE A 149 13.15 11.85 12.54
C ILE A 149 12.35 13.16 12.55
N MET A 150 12.73 14.13 11.73
CA MET A 150 12.03 15.42 11.61
C MET A 150 10.68 15.27 10.95
N GLN A 151 10.59 14.39 9.94
CA GLN A 151 9.36 14.09 9.22
C GLN A 151 9.45 12.69 8.62
N PHE A 152 8.33 11.97 8.65
CA PHE A 152 8.19 10.66 8.05
C PHE A 152 6.88 10.58 7.27
N VAL A 153 6.94 10.00 6.08
CA VAL A 153 5.75 9.65 5.30
C VAL A 153 5.96 8.29 4.65
N ARG A 154 4.87 7.53 4.56
CA ARG A 154 4.81 6.21 3.95
C ARG A 154 3.65 6.18 2.96
N SER A 155 3.87 5.61 1.78
CA SER A 155 2.83 5.38 0.78
C SER A 155 1.82 4.31 1.24
N GLY A 156 0.69 4.22 0.55
CA GLY A 156 -0.10 3.00 0.59
C GLY A 156 0.67 1.83 -0.03
N ARG A 157 0.28 0.60 0.30
CA ARG A 157 0.82 -0.61 -0.31
C ARG A 157 0.56 -0.61 -1.83
N ILE A 158 1.58 -0.90 -2.61
CA ILE A 158 1.45 -1.33 -4.01
C ILE A 158 1.71 -2.84 -4.08
N ALA A 159 0.97 -3.55 -4.94
CA ALA A 159 1.08 -5.00 -5.02
C ALA A 159 0.74 -5.55 -6.40
N VAL A 160 1.41 -6.63 -6.77
CA VAL A 160 1.05 -7.51 -7.91
C VAL A 160 0.91 -8.94 -7.41
N THR A 161 0.10 -9.74 -8.09
CA THR A 161 -0.01 -11.17 -7.80
C THR A 161 1.24 -11.91 -8.25
N LYS A 162 1.56 -13.01 -7.57
CA LYS A 162 2.62 -13.93 -8.04
C LYS A 162 2.16 -14.75 -9.24
N ASP A 163 0.91 -15.20 -9.20
CA ASP A 163 0.30 -15.91 -10.30
C ASP A 163 -0.10 -14.95 -11.41
N GLU A 164 -0.01 -15.42 -12.66
CA GLU A 164 -0.44 -14.67 -13.83
C GLU A 164 -1.94 -14.38 -13.75
N MET A 165 -2.30 -13.10 -13.66
CA MET A 165 -3.66 -12.65 -13.85
C MET A 165 -3.80 -12.07 -15.26
N LYS A 166 -4.62 -12.71 -16.11
CA LYS A 166 -4.96 -12.20 -17.44
C LYS A 166 -6.00 -11.07 -17.35
N ILE A 167 -5.69 -10.03 -16.59
CA ILE A 167 -6.61 -8.95 -16.21
C ILE A 167 -7.22 -8.30 -17.45
N THR A 168 -6.41 -7.98 -18.48
CA THR A 168 -6.93 -7.40 -19.73
C THR A 168 -8.01 -8.26 -20.37
N GLN A 169 -7.73 -9.55 -20.60
CA GLN A 169 -8.70 -10.47 -21.21
C GLN A 169 -9.94 -10.68 -20.34
N LEU A 170 -9.75 -10.73 -19.01
CA LEU A 170 -10.84 -10.85 -18.06
C LEU A 170 -11.75 -9.62 -18.13
N LEU A 171 -11.18 -8.42 -18.11
CA LEU A 171 -11.96 -7.17 -18.08
C LEU A 171 -12.58 -6.83 -19.44
N GLU A 172 -11.92 -7.12 -20.56
CA GLU A 172 -12.51 -7.01 -21.90
C GLU A 172 -13.78 -7.86 -22.02
N SER A 173 -13.79 -9.07 -21.44
CA SER A 173 -14.98 -9.94 -21.46
C SER A 173 -16.18 -9.32 -20.72
N PHE A 174 -15.92 -8.51 -19.67
CA PHE A 174 -16.96 -7.82 -18.90
C PHE A 174 -17.44 -6.52 -19.57
N ALA A 175 -16.58 -5.82 -20.31
CA ALA A 175 -16.96 -4.63 -21.08
C ALA A 175 -17.83 -4.98 -22.32
N SER A 176 -17.71 -6.20 -22.82
CA SER A 176 -18.49 -6.71 -23.96
C SER A 176 -19.83 -7.38 -23.61
N ALA A 177 -20.19 -7.44 -22.33
CA ALA A 177 -21.41 -8.09 -21.82
C ALA A 177 -22.44 -7.06 -21.33
#